data_AF-A0A0C9VHV8-F1
#
_entry.id   AF-A0A0C9VHV8-F1
#
_cell.length_a   1.000
_cell.length_b   1.000
_cell.length_c   1.000
_cell.angle_alpha   90.00
_cell.angle_beta   90.00
_cell.angle_gamma   90.00
#
_symmetry.space_group_name_H-M   'P 1'
#
loop_
_entity.id
_entity.type
_entity.pdbx_description
1 polymer ?
#
loop_
_entity_poly.entity_id
_entity_poly.type
_entity_poly.pdbx_seq_one_letter_code
_entity_poly.pdbx_strand_id
1 'polypeptide(L)'
;MASTSAYRGDSLHQLGWSELFHKELPNKEIRNDVTISGLFMLSYNSKHNQLGRLDEHGVIRHRCVELCPIGAIAMHFFALFHIQKISETNFEPDFSDNAKKTGHGLYGRCAWYDYKVFFALAIDKEMSYDNHRDCVKEMYGASDILISKVTHAGRNYAAQKAHQNGVSVDDTKALGG
;
A
#
# COMPACT_ATOMS: atom_id res chain seq x y z
N MET A 1 -5.03 -6.89 -0.42
CA MET A 1 -3.85 -6.06 -0.12
C MET A 1 -3.64 -5.82 1.37
N ALA A 2 -4.60 -5.23 2.09
CA ALA A 2 -4.42 -4.94 3.53
C ALA A 2 -4.17 -6.20 4.39
N SER A 3 -4.76 -7.35 4.02
CA SER A 3 -4.57 -8.63 4.70
C SER A 3 -3.22 -9.30 4.47
N THR A 4 -2.47 -8.89 3.45
CA THR A 4 -1.18 -9.51 3.08
C THR A 4 0.02 -8.66 3.49
N SER A 5 -0.15 -7.35 3.66
CA SER A 5 0.93 -6.42 4.04
C SER A 5 0.95 -6.04 5.51
N ALA A 6 -0.06 -6.46 6.29
CA ALA A 6 -0.36 -5.96 7.64
C ALA A 6 -0.39 -4.42 7.74
N TYR A 7 -0.53 -3.74 6.59
CA TYR A 7 -0.64 -2.30 6.49
C TYR A 7 -1.95 -1.86 7.11
N ARG A 8 -1.92 -0.77 7.87
CA ARG A 8 -3.09 -0.30 8.59
C ARG A 8 -4.14 0.17 7.58
N GLY A 9 -5.38 -0.32 7.72
CA GLY A 9 -6.49 0.15 6.87
C GLY A 9 -6.69 1.68 6.94
N ASP A 10 -6.45 2.27 8.12
CA ASP A 10 -6.48 3.73 8.34
C ASP A 10 -5.32 4.48 7.68
N SER A 11 -4.28 3.81 7.18
CA SER A 11 -3.21 4.46 6.40
C SER A 11 -3.38 4.18 4.91
N LEU A 12 -4.11 3.12 4.56
CA LEU A 12 -4.25 2.62 3.18
C LEU A 12 -4.99 3.61 2.28
N HIS A 13 -5.89 4.41 2.84
CA HIS A 13 -6.61 5.45 2.10
C HIS A 13 -5.75 6.67 1.76
N GLN A 14 -4.63 6.85 2.47
CA GLN A 14 -3.70 7.97 2.26
C GLN A 14 -2.53 7.60 1.33
N LEU A 15 -2.38 6.30 1.03
CA LEU A 15 -1.27 5.73 0.29
C LEU A 15 -1.13 6.40 -1.08
N GLY A 16 0.01 7.05 -1.29
CA GLY A 16 0.37 7.72 -2.52
C GLY A 16 1.01 6.79 -3.56
N TRP A 17 0.98 7.19 -4.83
CA TRP A 17 1.70 6.47 -5.88
C TRP A 17 3.21 6.55 -5.69
N SER A 18 3.71 7.70 -5.21
CA SER A 18 5.12 7.93 -4.86
C SER A 18 5.62 7.10 -3.68
N GLU A 19 4.71 6.53 -2.88
CA GLU A 19 5.04 5.67 -1.74
C GLU A 19 5.13 4.19 -2.13
N LEU A 20 4.81 3.84 -3.38
CA LEU A 20 4.99 2.51 -3.94
C LEU A 20 6.35 2.36 -4.61
N PHE A 21 7.10 1.34 -4.23
CA PHE A 21 8.39 1.06 -4.85
C PHE A 21 8.65 -0.44 -4.98
N HIS A 22 9.38 -0.80 -6.03
CA HIS A 22 9.85 -2.15 -6.26
C HIS A 22 11.20 -2.36 -5.56
N LYS A 23 11.40 -3.52 -4.95
CA LYS A 23 12.68 -3.94 -4.38
C LYS A 23 12.86 -5.43 -4.54
N GLU A 24 14.08 -5.82 -4.89
CA GLU A 24 14.50 -7.21 -4.89
C GLU A 24 15.01 -7.61 -3.51
N LEU A 25 14.50 -8.73 -2.99
CA LEU A 25 14.88 -9.29 -1.70
C LEU A 25 15.69 -10.58 -1.89
N PRO A 26 16.82 -10.77 -1.20
CA PRO A 26 17.55 -12.02 -1.26
C PRO A 26 16.75 -13.16 -0.62
N ASN A 27 16.66 -14.30 -1.29
CA ASN A 27 16.01 -15.50 -0.78
C ASN A 27 17.01 -16.43 -0.09
N LYS A 28 17.24 -16.17 1.20
CA LYS A 28 18.22 -16.90 2.02
C LYS A 28 17.90 -18.38 2.20
N GLU A 29 16.64 -18.78 2.04
CA GLU A 29 16.17 -20.18 2.21
C GLU A 29 16.52 -21.07 1.02
N ILE A 30 16.65 -20.49 -0.19
CA ILE A 30 17.03 -21.24 -1.39
C ILE A 30 18.53 -21.11 -1.60
N ARG A 31 19.01 -19.92 -1.99
CA ARG A 31 20.41 -19.54 -2.18
C ARG A 31 20.53 -18.01 -2.21
N ASN A 32 21.65 -17.45 -1.77
CA ASN A 32 21.88 -16.00 -1.71
C ASN A 32 21.84 -15.28 -3.07
N ASP A 33 21.98 -16.00 -4.18
CA ASP A 33 21.92 -15.47 -5.56
C ASP A 33 20.49 -15.45 -6.14
N VAL A 34 19.50 -15.99 -5.44
CA VAL A 34 18.10 -15.94 -5.87
C VAL A 34 17.42 -14.76 -5.21
N THR A 35 16.89 -13.83 -6.01
CA THR A 35 16.10 -12.70 -5.51
C THR A 35 14.60 -12.92 -5.71
N ILE A 36 13.81 -12.33 -4.81
CA ILE A 36 12.35 -12.27 -4.88
C ILE A 36 11.97 -10.81 -5.13
N SER A 37 11.22 -10.57 -6.19
CA SER A 37 10.61 -9.27 -6.47
C SER A 37 9.47 -9.01 -5.48
N GLY A 38 9.57 -7.88 -4.76
CA GLY A 38 8.54 -7.39 -3.86
C GLY A 38 8.07 -5.99 -4.24
N LEU A 39 6.81 -5.70 -3.93
CA LEU A 39 6.26 -4.35 -3.95
C LEU A 39 6.19 -3.85 -2.51
N PHE A 40 6.71 -2.66 -2.28
CA PHE A 40 6.82 -2.07 -0.95
C PHE A 40 6.04 -0.76 -0.90
N MET A 41 5.45 -0.52 0.26
CA MET A 41 4.72 0.69 0.61
C MET A 41 5.46 1.38 1.75
N LEU A 42 5.73 2.66 1.58
CA LEU A 42 6.20 3.52 2.67
C LEU A 42 5.00 4.04 3.46
N SER A 43 5.12 4.10 4.78
CA SER A 43 4.16 4.75 5.66
C SER A 43 4.88 5.82 6.48
N TYR A 44 4.74 7.08 6.08
CA TYR A 44 5.26 8.23 6.84
C TYR A 44 4.29 8.70 7.92
N ASN A 45 2.98 8.58 7.69
CA ASN A 45 1.92 9.23 8.48
C ASN A 45 1.16 8.29 9.43
N SER A 46 1.84 7.30 10.02
CA SER A 46 1.17 6.46 11.01
C SER A 46 0.91 7.26 12.30
N LYS A 47 -0.30 7.15 12.88
CA LYS A 47 -0.73 7.89 14.09
C LYS A 47 0.21 7.72 15.30
N HIS A 48 1.10 6.73 15.30
CA HIS A 48 2.03 6.45 16.40
C HIS A 48 3.48 6.75 16.04
N ASN A 49 3.72 7.33 14.87
CA ASN A 49 5.05 7.71 14.44
C ASN A 49 5.51 9.04 15.07
N GLN A 50 5.59 9.10 16.40
CA GLN A 50 6.03 10.29 17.13
C GLN A 50 7.47 10.68 16.83
N LEU A 51 8.27 9.74 16.30
CA LEU A 51 9.71 9.91 16.02
C LEU A 51 10.02 10.10 14.53
N GLY A 52 9.01 10.13 13.65
CA GLY A 52 9.21 10.25 12.20
C GLY A 52 9.93 9.05 11.55
N ARG A 53 9.86 7.87 12.18
CA ARG A 53 10.38 6.61 11.65
C ARG A 53 9.68 6.24 10.35
N LEU A 54 10.46 5.89 9.34
CA LEU A 54 9.93 5.34 8.10
C LEU A 54 9.55 3.86 8.31
N ASP A 55 8.28 3.54 8.18
CA ASP A 55 7.80 2.17 8.20
C ASP A 55 7.68 1.63 6.77
N GLU A 56 8.37 0.52 6.49
CA GLU A 56 8.31 -0.19 5.21
C GLU A 56 7.40 -1.42 5.33
N HIS A 57 6.42 -1.52 4.45
CA HIS A 57 5.53 -2.68 4.37
C HIS A 57 5.64 -3.32 2.99
N GLY A 58 6.18 -4.53 2.95
CA GLY A 58 6.37 -5.29 1.72
C GLY A 58 5.26 -6.30 1.46
N VAL A 59 5.00 -6.56 0.19
CA VAL A 59 4.27 -7.74 -0.29
C VAL A 59 5.07 -8.42 -1.40
N ILE A 60 4.96 -9.74 -1.47
CA ILE A 60 5.56 -10.56 -2.52
C ILE A 60 4.47 -11.18 -3.39
N ARG A 61 4.86 -11.70 -4.57
CA ARG A 61 3.92 -12.38 -5.45
C ARG A 61 3.38 -13.64 -4.79
N HIS A 62 2.06 -13.77 -4.76
CA HIS A 62 1.38 -14.98 -4.32
C HIS A 62 1.21 -15.93 -5.51
N ARG A 63 1.30 -17.25 -5.28
CA ARG A 63 1.14 -18.27 -6.33
C ARG A 63 -0.28 -18.28 -6.92
N CYS A 64 -1.29 -18.12 -6.07
CA CYS A 64 -2.66 -17.90 -6.52
C CYS A 64 -2.83 -16.44 -6.94
N VAL A 65 -3.16 -16.23 -8.22
CA VAL A 65 -3.26 -14.90 -8.85
C VAL A 65 -4.33 -14.04 -8.20
N GLU A 66 -5.49 -14.63 -7.87
CA GLU A 66 -6.62 -13.92 -7.25
C GLU A 66 -6.29 -13.37 -5.85
N LEU A 67 -5.33 -13.99 -5.17
CA LEU A 67 -4.86 -13.57 -3.85
C LEU A 67 -3.58 -12.73 -3.93
N CYS A 68 -3.03 -12.51 -5.13
CA CYS A 68 -1.76 -11.83 -5.31
C CYS A 68 -1.92 -10.31 -5.16
N PRO A 69 -1.33 -9.68 -4.13
CA PRO A 69 -1.48 -8.24 -3.93
C PRO A 69 -0.78 -7.41 -5.03
N ILE A 70 0.35 -7.90 -5.55
CA ILE A 70 1.03 -7.27 -6.69
C ILE A 70 0.16 -7.33 -7.95
N GLY A 71 -0.47 -8.47 -8.20
CA GLY A 71 -1.42 -8.64 -9.31
C GLY A 71 -2.63 -7.72 -9.17
N ALA A 72 -3.19 -7.61 -7.95
CA ALA A 72 -4.30 -6.71 -7.67
C ALA A 72 -3.95 -5.23 -7.92
N ILE A 73 -2.77 -4.76 -7.48
CA ILE A 73 -2.28 -3.41 -7.78
C ILE A 73 -2.10 -3.20 -9.29
N ALA A 74 -1.48 -4.16 -9.98
CA ALA A 74 -1.25 -4.06 -11.42
C ALA A 74 -2.58 -3.95 -12.20
N MET A 75 -3.58 -4.76 -11.84
CA MET A 75 -4.91 -4.70 -12.46
C MET A 75 -5.65 -3.40 -12.13
N HIS A 76 -5.48 -2.88 -10.91
CA HIS A 76 -6.01 -1.57 -10.53
C HIS A 76 -5.44 -0.46 -11.43
N PHE A 77 -4.12 -0.35 -11.55
CA PHE A 77 -3.49 0.63 -12.44
C PHE A 77 -3.84 0.42 -13.91
N PHE A 78 -3.93 -0.84 -14.36
CA PHE A 78 -4.38 -1.15 -15.71
C PHE A 78 -5.78 -0.58 -15.95
N ALA A 79 -6.71 -0.80 -15.02
CA ALA A 79 -8.06 -0.26 -15.12
C ALA A 79 -8.07 1.27 -15.15
N LEU A 80 -7.30 1.93 -14.29
CA LEU A 80 -7.20 3.40 -14.27
C LEU A 80 -6.69 3.97 -15.60
N PHE A 81 -5.59 3.43 -16.13
CA PHE A 81 -4.95 4.00 -17.32
C PHE A 81 -5.60 3.56 -18.63
N HIS A 82 -6.03 2.30 -18.75
CA HIS A 82 -6.47 1.73 -20.02
C HIS A 82 -7.99 1.67 -20.16
N ILE A 83 -8.72 1.50 -19.06
CA ILE A 83 -10.19 1.41 -19.08
C ILE A 83 -10.80 2.78 -18.81
N GLN A 84 -10.44 3.39 -17.68
CA GLN A 84 -10.95 4.70 -17.27
C GLN A 84 -10.26 5.87 -17.99
N LYS A 85 -9.11 5.61 -18.64
CA LYS A 85 -8.36 6.59 -19.44
C LYS A 85 -8.06 7.87 -18.67
N ILE A 86 -7.63 7.74 -17.41
CA ILE A 86 -7.20 8.91 -16.64
C ILE A 86 -6.06 9.59 -17.39
N SER A 87 -6.31 10.82 -17.85
CA SER A 87 -5.42 11.58 -18.73
C SER A 87 -4.31 12.34 -17.99
N GLU A 88 -4.39 12.41 -16.66
CA GLU A 88 -3.48 13.20 -15.82
C GLU A 88 -2.17 12.45 -15.54
N THR A 89 -1.55 11.84 -16.55
CA THR A 89 -0.31 11.09 -16.41
C THR A 89 0.90 11.86 -16.94
N ASN A 90 0.97 13.17 -16.69
CA ASN A 90 2.22 13.86 -16.96
C ASN A 90 3.23 13.45 -15.89
N PHE A 91 4.14 12.56 -16.26
CA PHE A 91 5.25 12.11 -15.43
C PHE A 91 6.46 13.06 -15.51
N GLU A 92 6.39 14.10 -16.34
CA GLU A 92 7.47 15.05 -16.50
C GLU A 92 7.63 15.92 -15.24
N PRO A 93 8.84 16.00 -14.68
CA PRO A 93 9.12 16.87 -13.54
C PRO A 93 9.06 18.35 -13.93
N ASP A 94 8.32 19.14 -13.16
CA ASP A 94 8.31 20.60 -13.23
C ASP A 94 9.46 21.17 -12.38
N PHE A 95 10.39 21.87 -13.04
CA PHE A 95 11.51 22.57 -12.43
C PHE A 95 11.32 24.09 -12.38
N SER A 96 10.11 24.59 -12.63
CA SER A 96 9.78 26.01 -12.51
C SER A 96 10.07 26.53 -11.10
N ASP A 97 10.30 27.83 -10.96
CA ASP A 97 10.54 28.43 -9.65
C ASP A 97 9.33 28.31 -8.71
N ASN A 98 8.12 28.18 -9.27
CA ASN A 98 6.93 27.87 -8.49
C ASN A 98 6.97 26.44 -7.93
N ALA A 99 7.38 25.45 -8.73
CA ALA A 99 7.61 24.09 -8.25
C ALA A 99 8.73 24.02 -7.19
N LYS A 100 9.83 24.75 -7.35
CA LYS A 100 10.92 24.80 -6.35
C LYS A 100 10.44 25.29 -4.98
N LYS A 101 9.53 26.28 -4.93
CA LYS A 101 8.93 26.78 -3.68
C LYS A 101 8.11 25.74 -2.93
N THR A 102 7.61 24.71 -3.60
CA THR A 102 6.83 23.62 -2.98
C THR A 102 7.71 22.53 -2.34
N GLY A 103 9.04 22.69 -2.34
CA GLY A 103 9.97 21.81 -1.60
C GLY A 103 10.58 20.67 -2.43
N HIS A 104 10.29 20.59 -3.73
CA HIS A 104 10.78 19.52 -4.61
C HIS A 104 12.11 19.84 -5.34
N GLY A 105 12.81 20.90 -4.91
CA GLY A 105 13.95 21.57 -5.55
C GLY A 105 14.82 20.73 -6.52
N LEU A 106 15.54 19.72 -6.02
CA LEU A 106 16.55 18.98 -6.80
C LEU A 106 15.94 17.98 -7.80
N TYR A 107 14.76 17.43 -7.48
CA TYR A 107 14.14 16.34 -8.22
C TYR A 107 13.03 16.82 -9.16
N GLY A 108 12.61 18.09 -9.03
CA GLY A 108 11.46 18.64 -9.73
C GLY A 108 10.15 18.13 -9.13
N ARG A 109 9.07 18.90 -9.29
CA ARG A 109 7.74 18.48 -8.84
C ARG A 109 7.09 17.66 -9.95
N CYS A 110 6.73 16.41 -9.65
CA CYS A 110 5.81 15.66 -10.51
C CYS A 110 4.41 15.66 -9.91
N ALA A 111 3.37 15.93 -10.71
CA ALA A 111 1.98 15.96 -10.22
C ALA A 111 1.57 14.64 -9.56
N TRP A 112 2.06 13.52 -10.08
CA TRP A 112 1.73 12.19 -9.56
C TRP A 112 2.27 11.90 -8.15
N TYR A 113 3.15 12.75 -7.61
CA TYR A 113 3.58 12.64 -6.21
C TYR A 113 2.42 12.82 -5.22
N ASP A 114 1.39 13.57 -5.63
CA ASP A 114 0.20 13.84 -4.82
C ASP A 114 -0.91 12.79 -5.04
N TYR A 115 -0.77 11.92 -6.05
CA TYR A 115 -1.81 10.97 -6.43
C TYR A 115 -1.94 9.83 -5.43
N LYS A 116 -3.18 9.42 -5.20
CA LYS A 116 -3.53 8.36 -4.26
C LYS A 116 -3.81 7.06 -4.99
N VAL A 117 -3.34 5.96 -4.42
CA VAL A 117 -3.60 4.61 -4.94
C VAL A 117 -5.11 4.35 -4.90
N PHE A 118 -5.74 4.69 -3.77
CA PHE A 118 -7.18 4.66 -3.61
C PHE A 118 -7.69 6.09 -3.39
N PHE A 119 -8.19 6.70 -4.45
CA PHE A 119 -8.65 8.08 -4.44
C PHE A 119 -10.17 8.18 -4.30
N ALA A 120 -10.65 9.37 -3.94
CA ALA A 120 -12.08 9.69 -3.87
C ALA A 120 -12.62 10.06 -5.27
N LEU A 121 -13.12 11.29 -5.43
CA LEU A 121 -13.60 11.80 -6.72
C LEU A 121 -12.47 12.27 -7.64
N ALA A 122 -11.36 12.74 -7.06
CA ALA A 122 -10.20 13.25 -7.77
C ALA A 122 -8.95 12.48 -7.33
N ILE A 123 -8.03 12.24 -8.27
CA ILE A 123 -6.89 11.33 -8.10
C ILE A 123 -5.90 11.76 -7.01
N ASP A 124 -5.83 13.06 -6.72
CA ASP A 124 -4.99 13.67 -5.68
C ASP A 124 -5.68 13.73 -4.30
N LYS A 125 -6.93 13.28 -4.20
CA LYS A 125 -7.70 13.31 -2.95
C LYS A 125 -7.84 11.91 -2.37
N GLU A 126 -7.43 11.78 -1.11
CA GLU A 126 -7.62 10.56 -0.35
C GLU A 126 -9.10 10.23 -0.17
N MET A 127 -9.39 8.94 -0.16
CA MET A 127 -10.70 8.45 0.23
C MET A 127 -10.95 8.74 1.71
N SER A 128 -12.18 9.15 2.08
CA SER A 128 -12.52 9.32 3.49
C SER A 128 -12.48 7.97 4.22
N TYR A 129 -12.18 8.02 5.52
CA TYR A 129 -12.19 6.83 6.36
C TYR A 129 -13.53 6.08 6.30
N ASP A 130 -14.64 6.81 6.40
CA ASP A 130 -15.98 6.22 6.39
C ASP A 130 -16.27 5.54 5.06
N ASN A 131 -15.91 6.16 3.92
CA ASN A 131 -16.09 5.54 2.61
C ASN A 131 -15.27 4.25 2.48
N HIS A 132 -13.99 4.27 2.87
CA HIS A 132 -13.16 3.07 2.85
C HIS A 132 -13.73 1.98 3.76
N ARG A 133 -14.15 2.33 4.97
CA ARG A 133 -14.77 1.41 5.93
C ARG A 133 -16.04 0.78 5.36
N ASP A 134 -16.90 1.56 4.72
CA ASP A 134 -18.16 1.08 4.18
C ASP A 134 -17.95 0.15 2.99
N CYS A 135 -17.01 0.47 2.08
CA CYS A 135 -16.61 -0.45 1.01
C CYS A 135 -16.11 -1.79 1.56
N VAL A 136 -15.23 -1.77 2.57
CA VAL A 136 -14.72 -3.01 3.18
C VAL A 136 -15.82 -3.79 3.89
N LYS A 137 -16.75 -3.08 4.56
CA LYS A 137 -17.90 -3.70 5.22
C LYS A 137 -18.83 -4.39 4.23
N GLU A 138 -19.09 -3.76 3.08
CA GLU A 138 -19.89 -4.33 2.01
C GLU A 138 -19.23 -5.59 1.44
N MET A 139 -17.92 -5.54 1.18
CA MET A 139 -17.16 -6.72 0.74
C MET A 139 -17.25 -7.89 1.72
N TYR A 140 -17.16 -7.61 3.04
CA TYR A 140 -17.35 -8.65 4.05
C TYR A 140 -18.76 -9.19 4.09
N GLY A 141 -19.78 -8.33 4.00
CA GLY A 141 -21.18 -8.75 3.93
C GLY A 141 -21.46 -9.65 2.73
N ALA A 142 -20.94 -9.29 1.55
CA ALA A 142 -21.08 -10.08 0.33
C ALA A 142 -20.34 -11.43 0.38
N SER A 143 -19.41 -11.58 1.32
CA SER A 143 -18.64 -12.81 1.53
C SER A 143 -19.09 -13.60 2.77
N ASP A 144 -20.22 -13.22 3.39
CA ASP A 144 -20.72 -13.78 4.67
C ASP A 144 -19.70 -13.75 5.82
N ILE A 145 -18.81 -12.75 5.83
CA ILE A 145 -17.79 -12.57 6.87
C ILE A 145 -18.32 -11.63 7.96
N LEU A 146 -18.41 -12.14 9.19
CA LEU A 146 -18.80 -11.37 10.37
C LEU A 146 -17.57 -10.80 11.08
N ILE A 147 -17.42 -9.48 11.08
CA ILE A 147 -16.31 -8.81 11.76
C ILE A 147 -16.74 -7.52 12.47
N SER A 148 -16.27 -7.34 13.71
CA SER A 148 -16.56 -6.15 14.53
C SER A 148 -15.60 -4.98 14.26
N LYS A 149 -14.35 -5.27 13.90
CA LYS A 149 -13.31 -4.28 13.55
C LYS A 149 -12.98 -4.33 12.06
N VAL A 150 -13.88 -3.78 11.25
CA VAL A 150 -13.87 -3.84 9.77
C VAL A 150 -12.50 -3.51 9.17
N THR A 151 -11.89 -2.37 9.48
CA THR A 151 -10.62 -1.94 8.85
C THR A 151 -9.35 -2.59 9.44
N HIS A 152 -9.47 -3.34 10.54
CA HIS A 152 -8.34 -3.99 11.22
C HIS A 152 -8.29 -5.51 11.03
N ALA A 153 -9.34 -6.09 10.45
CA ALA A 153 -9.50 -7.51 10.20
C ALA A 153 -8.27 -8.19 9.58
N GLY A 154 -7.73 -7.58 8.51
CA GLY A 154 -6.60 -8.14 7.76
C GLY A 154 -5.30 -8.22 8.57
N ARG A 155 -5.11 -7.31 9.55
CA ARG A 155 -3.86 -7.20 10.31
C ARG A 155 -3.72 -8.33 11.34
N ASN A 156 -4.80 -8.63 12.06
CA ASN A 156 -4.84 -9.77 12.99
C ASN A 156 -4.64 -11.09 12.24
N TYR A 157 -5.29 -11.23 11.08
CA TYR A 157 -5.14 -12.43 10.25
C TYR A 157 -3.70 -12.61 9.76
N ALA A 158 -3.06 -11.55 9.28
CA ALA A 158 -1.66 -11.59 8.83
C ALA A 158 -0.70 -12.01 9.96
N ALA A 159 -0.83 -11.40 11.15
CA ALA A 159 -0.01 -11.73 12.30
C ALA A 159 -0.22 -13.18 12.77
N GLN A 160 -1.49 -13.64 12.85
CA GLN A 160 -1.81 -15.02 13.20
C GLN A 160 -1.25 -16.02 12.19
N LYS A 161 -1.37 -15.73 10.89
CA LYS A 161 -0.82 -16.60 9.84
C LYS A 161 0.70 -16.62 9.86
N ALA A 162 1.37 -15.49 10.08
CA ALA A 162 2.82 -15.45 10.24
C ALA A 162 3.26 -16.33 11.42
N HIS A 163 2.58 -16.23 12.56
CA HIS A 163 2.87 -17.05 13.74
C HIS A 163 2.66 -18.55 13.48
N GLN A 164 1.57 -18.93 12.80
CA GLN A 164 1.32 -20.33 12.39
C GLN A 164 2.42 -20.90 11.49
N ASN A 165 3.16 -20.04 10.77
CA ASN A 165 4.27 -20.43 9.92
C ASN A 165 5.65 -20.25 10.60
N GLY A 166 5.68 -20.13 11.93
CA GLY A 166 6.92 -20.14 12.71
C GLY A 166 7.56 -18.77 12.95
N VAL A 167 6.92 -17.68 12.55
CA VAL A 167 7.42 -16.32 12.85
C VAL A 167 7.20 -16.01 14.33
N SER A 168 8.22 -15.44 14.99
CA SER A 168 8.15 -15.16 16.43
C SER A 168 7.13 -14.06 16.75
N VAL A 169 6.66 -14.04 17.99
CA VAL A 169 5.74 -12.99 18.47
C VAL A 169 6.42 -11.62 18.46
N ASP A 170 7.73 -11.55 18.71
CA ASP A 170 8.46 -10.28 18.68
C ASP A 170 8.67 -9.76 17.25
N ASP A 171 8.84 -10.65 16.26
CA ASP A 171 8.89 -10.27 14.84
C ASP A 171 7.52 -9.81 14.32
N THR A 172 6.42 -10.37 14.85
CA THR A 172 5.05 -9.95 14.48
C THR A 172 4.56 -8.73 15.25
N LYS A 173 5.13 -8.40 16.42
CA LYS A 173 4.88 -7.12 17.13
C LYS A 173 5.25 -5.90 16.29
N ALA A 174 6.23 -6.01 15.39
CA ALA A 174 6.56 -4.94 14.44
C ALA A 174 5.41 -4.62 13.47
N LEU A 175 4.46 -5.56 13.29
CA LEU A 175 3.22 -5.35 12.54
C LEU A 175 2.11 -4.72 13.41
N GLY A 176 2.43 -4.39 14.68
CA GLY A 176 1.65 -3.70 15.70
C GLY A 176 0.38 -4.41 16.15
N GLY A 177 0.58 -5.56 16.80
CA GLY A 177 -0.41 -6.21 17.67
C GLY A 177 -0.69 -5.41 18.94
#